data_AF-A0A843CBQ9-F1
#
_entry.id   AF-A0A843CBQ9-F1
#
_cell.length_a   1.000
_cell.length_b   1.000
_cell.length_c   1.000
_cell.angle_alpha   90.00
_cell.angle_beta   90.00
_cell.angle_gamma   90.00
#
_symmetry.space_group_name_H-M   'P 1'
#
loop_
_entity.id
_entity.type
_entity.pdbx_description
1 polymer ?
#
loop_
_entity_poly.entity_id
_entity_poly.type
_entity_poly.pdbx_seq_one_letter_code
_entity_poly.pdbx_strand_id
1 'polypeptide(L)' 'IIGEIPASETFTLSEAMRGQTAGRATWNTSFKAWTELPKSIAATAIAEIIKRKGLAPEPPGIDEYIDRE' A
#
# COMPACT_ATOMS: atom_id res chain seq x y z
N ILE A 1 19.81 12.96 5.58
CA ILE A 1 19.55 11.87 4.60
C ILE A 1 18.09 11.97 4.22
N ILE A 2 17.75 11.84 2.94
CA ILE A 2 16.36 11.77 2.46
C ILE A 2 16.15 10.37 1.90
N GLY A 3 15.10 9.71 2.35
CA GLY A 3 14.72 8.37 1.91
C GLY A 3 13.23 8.31 1.62
N GLU A 4 12.85 7.37 0.78
CA GLU A 4 11.47 7.13 0.40
C GLU A 4 11.09 5.70 0.79
N ILE A 5 9.91 5.56 1.35
CA ILE A 5 9.37 4.27 1.79
C ILE A 5 7.87 4.25 1.48
N PRO A 6 7.30 3.13 1.00
CA PRO A 6 5.86 3.01 0.86
C PRO A 6 5.17 3.16 2.22
N ALA A 7 4.04 3.88 2.24
CA ALA A 7 3.28 4.07 3.48
C ALA A 7 2.89 2.74 4.16
N SER A 8 2.63 1.68 3.38
CA SER A 8 2.33 0.34 3.88
C SER A 8 3.47 -0.31 4.67
N GLU A 9 4.72 0.12 4.50
CA GLU A 9 5.89 -0.44 5.18
C GLU A 9 6.29 0.37 6.43
N THR A 10 5.53 1.41 6.79
CA THR A 10 5.92 2.33 7.87
C THR A 10 5.45 1.92 9.27
N PHE A 11 4.64 0.86 9.41
CA PHE A 11 4.01 0.48 10.68
C PHE A 11 5.01 0.24 11.83
N THR A 12 6.20 -0.27 11.53
CA THR A 12 7.25 -0.57 12.52
C THR A 12 8.47 0.34 12.41
N LEU A 13 8.37 1.43 11.63
CA LEU A 13 9.50 2.30 11.32
C LEU A 13 10.12 2.92 12.58
N SER A 14 9.31 3.34 13.55
CA SER A 14 9.79 3.95 14.80
C SER A 14 10.66 3.02 15.64
N GLU A 15 10.25 1.75 15.74
CA GLU A 15 10.99 0.74 16.48
C GLU A 15 12.31 0.40 15.76
N ALA A 16 12.24 0.21 14.44
CA ALA A 16 13.41 -0.04 13.60
C ALA A 16 14.44 1.10 13.69
N MET A 17 13.99 2.36 13.54
CA MET A 17 14.87 3.53 13.62
C MET A 17 15.51 3.66 15.00
N ARG A 18 14.76 3.45 16.08
CA ARG A 18 15.31 3.52 17.44
C ARG A 18 16.33 2.39 17.67
N GLY A 19 15.98 1.16 17.33
CA GLY A 19 16.82 -0.02 17.54
C GLY A 19 18.14 0.05 16.75
N GLN A 20 18.07 0.40 15.47
CA GLN A 20 19.25 0.45 14.59
C GLN A 20 20.17 1.64 14.86
N THR A 21 19.68 2.69 15.52
CA THR A 21 20.44 3.92 15.77
C THR A 21 20.79 4.11 17.24
N ALA A 22 20.52 3.11 18.08
CA ALA A 22 20.64 3.19 19.53
C ALA A 22 19.94 4.44 20.12
N GLY A 23 18.80 4.82 19.53
CA GLY A 23 17.99 5.98 19.91
C GLY A 23 18.61 7.35 19.58
N ARG A 24 19.66 7.42 18.76
CA ARG A 24 20.33 8.68 18.43
C ARG A 24 19.77 9.40 17.21
N ALA A 25 19.06 8.69 16.33
CA ALA A 25 18.54 9.32 15.12
C ALA A 25 17.27 10.12 15.38
N THR A 26 17.27 11.37 14.92
CA THR A 26 16.09 12.22 14.79
C THR A 26 15.65 12.22 13.33
N TRP A 27 14.36 12.01 13.08
CA TRP A 27 13.79 11.90 11.73
C TRP A 27 12.33 12.38 11.74
N ASN A 28 11.81 12.70 10.55
CA ASN A 28 10.40 12.98 10.32
C ASN A 28 9.96 12.41 8.97
N THR A 29 8.65 12.31 8.76
CA THR A 29 8.06 11.93 7.47
C THR A 29 7.24 13.08 6.89
N SER A 30 7.29 13.25 5.58
CA SER A 30 6.37 14.09 4.82
C SER A 30 5.77 13.29 3.67
N PHE A 31 4.55 13.64 3.26
CA PHE A 31 3.94 13.05 2.08
C PHE A 31 4.70 13.52 0.82
N LYS A 32 5.05 12.56 -0.04
CA LYS A 32 5.67 12.84 -1.34
C LYS A 32 4.66 12.75 -2.49
N ALA A 33 4.13 11.56 -2.75
CA ALA A 33 3.23 11.29 -3.87
C ALA A 33 2.51 9.95 -3.72
N TRP A 34 1.45 9.76 -4.52
CA TRP A 34 0.95 8.45 -4.88
C TRP A 34 1.77 7.91 -6.06
N THR A 35 2.17 6.65 -6.00
CA THR A 35 2.97 6.00 -7.05
C THR A 35 2.35 4.67 -7.42
N GLU A 36 2.67 4.18 -8.62
CA GLU A 36 2.16 2.90 -9.09
C GLU A 36 2.72 1.74 -8.26
N LEU A 37 1.85 0.77 -7.97
CA LEU A 37 2.25 -0.49 -7.33
C LEU A 37 3.08 -1.33 -8.31
N PRO A 38 4.16 -1.99 -7.85
CA PRO A 38 4.83 -3.01 -8.64
C PRO A 38 3.84 -4.08 -9.12
N LYS A 39 3.94 -4.45 -10.40
CA LYS A 39 3.02 -5.42 -11.04
C LYS A 39 2.98 -6.77 -10.31
N SER A 40 4.07 -7.16 -9.66
CA SER A 40 4.18 -8.41 -8.89
C SER A 40 3.28 -8.44 -7.65
N ILE A 41 2.98 -7.30 -7.03
CA ILE A 41 2.17 -7.23 -5.80
C ILE A 41 0.75 -6.72 -6.03
N ALA A 42 0.48 -6.16 -7.22
CA ALA A 42 -0.78 -5.51 -7.53
C ALA A 42 -1.98 -6.47 -7.38
N ALA A 43 -1.88 -7.68 -7.91
CA ALA A 43 -2.96 -8.68 -7.83
C ALA A 43 -3.30 -9.06 -6.37
N THR A 44 -2.28 -9.28 -5.54
CA THR A 44 -2.45 -9.60 -4.11
C THR A 44 -3.07 -8.43 -3.36
N ALA A 45 -2.57 -7.21 -3.55
CA ALA A 45 -3.09 -6.02 -2.89
C ALA A 45 -4.56 -5.75 -3.25
N ILE A 46 -4.95 -5.93 -4.51
CA ILE A 46 -6.34 -5.79 -4.96
C ILE A 46 -7.24 -6.81 -4.25
N ALA A 47 -6.85 -8.09 -4.24
CA ALA A 47 -7.63 -9.15 -3.61
C ALA A 47 -7.82 -8.92 -2.09
N GLU A 48 -6.77 -8.47 -1.39
CA GLU A 48 -6.84 -8.13 0.02
C GLU A 48 -7.80 -6.95 0.30
N ILE A 49 -7.77 -5.92 -0.56
CA ILE A 49 -8.67 -4.77 -0.46
C ILE A 49 -10.13 -5.20 -0.68
N ILE A 50 -10.40 -6.02 -1.69
CA ILE A 50 -11.74 -6.56 -2.00
C ILE A 50 -12.26 -7.35 -0.80
N LYS A 51 -11.45 -8.27 -0.27
CA LYS A 51 -11.79 -9.08 0.90
C LYS A 51 -12.09 -8.22 2.12
N ARG A 52 -11.26 -7.20 2.40
CA ARG A 52 -11.46 -6.27 3.53
C ARG A 52 -12.75 -5.46 3.39
N LYS A 53 -13.16 -5.12 2.17
CA LYS A 53 -14.40 -4.41 1.90
C LYS A 53 -15.64 -5.32 1.88
N GLY A 54 -15.46 -6.65 1.93
CA GLY A 54 -16.58 -7.61 1.85
C GLY A 54 -17.25 -7.64 0.48
N LEU A 55 -16.52 -7.31 -0.58
CA LEU A 55 -17.02 -7.31 -1.97
C LEU A 55 -16.83 -8.68 -2.63
N ALA A 56 -17.45 -8.86 -3.80
CA ALA A 56 -17.25 -10.04 -4.62
C ALA A 56 -15.75 -10.22 -4.97
N PRO A 57 -15.20 -11.45 -4.91
CA PRO A 57 -13.76 -11.69 -5.07
C PRO A 57 -13.19 -11.26 -6.42
N GLU A 58 -13.98 -11.39 -7.48
CA GLU A 58 -13.60 -10.95 -8.82
C GLU A 58 -14.22 -9.59 -9.13
N PRO A 59 -13.44 -8.65 -9.71
CA PRO A 59 -13.99 -7.42 -10.25
C PRO A 59 -15.05 -7.74 -11.30
N PRO A 60 -16.16 -6.96 -11.36
CA PRO A 60 -17.20 -7.22 -12.34
C PRO A 60 -16.65 -7.10 -13.76
N GLY A 61 -17.11 -8.00 -14.63
CA GLY A 61 -16.75 -7.97 -16.04
C GLY A 61 -17.36 -6.77 -16.75
N ILE A 62 -16.82 -6.40 -17.93
CA ILE A 62 -17.37 -5.33 -18.76
C ILE A 62 -18.86 -5.56 -19.07
N ASP A 63 -19.25 -6.83 -19.26
CA ASP A 63 -20.63 -7.23 -19.55
C ASP A 63 -21.62 -6.94 -18.41
N GLU A 64 -21.15 -6.80 -17.16
CA GLU A 64 -22.01 -6.42 -16.03
C GLU A 64 -22.33 -4.92 -16.01
N TYR A 65 -21.63 -4.12 -16.83
CA TYR A 65 -21.79 -2.68 -16.90
C TYR A 65 -22.42 -2.19 -18.21
N ILE A 66 -22.48 -3.04 -19.24
CA ILE A 66 -23.04 -2.70 -20.55
C ILE A 66 -24.38 -3.44 -20.71
N ASP A 67 -25.48 -2.69 -20.64
CA ASP A 67 -26.79 -3.20 -21.03
C ASP A 67 -26.78 -3.54 -22.52
N ARG A 68 -27.06 -4.82 -22.84
CA ARG A 68 -27.35 -5.25 -24.20
C ARG A 68 -28.86 -5.13 -24.38
N GLU A 69 -29.31 -4.26 -25.28
CA GLU A 69 -30.70 -4.25 -25.78
C GLU A 69 -31.15 -5.63 -26.25
#